data_AF-A0A7Y8KXC5-F1
#
_entry.id   AF-A0A7Y8KXC5-F1
#
_cell.length_a   1.000
_cell.length_b   1.000
_cell.length_c   1.000
_cell.angle_alpha   90.00
_cell.angle_beta   90.00
_cell.angle_gamma   90.00
#
_symmetry.space_group_name_H-M   'P 1'
#
loop_
_entity.id
_entity.type
_entity.pdbx_description
1 polymer ?
#
loop_
_entity_poly.entity_id
_entity_poly.type
_entity_poly.pdbx_seq_one_letter_code
_entity_poly.pdbx_strand_id
1 'polypeptide(L)'
;MNDTTPRHHKSTPGAKASLNTALSDVVQGFLAITHNSVALLGTVLAVGLITLAARHDLRSDAEQHLLGWLQQRQVAATPVVAFEPEPEAVPRVTAVLPAQLPKQQANVAFWLSRKYRVAPEPLGVLVAEAFEVGEKARMDPTLILAVMAVESRFNPFAQSPVGAQGLMQVLTRVHTEKYEDFGGQLAAFDPVSNLRVGAQVLQDCIKRAGSIEGGLRLYVGAVTTDGSGYINKVMAEHLRIQSVALGKPMPTRFPSYRTIPVVAPAETETPPAPDATELEAADAAPPVAETVETPLLLASS
;
A
#
# COMPACT_ATOMS: atom_id res chain seq x y z
N MET A 1 -74.32 -35.32 -72.27
CA MET A 1 -74.34 -34.90 -70.85
C MET A 1 -72.92 -34.88 -70.34
N ASN A 2 -72.65 -33.99 -69.38
CA ASN A 2 -71.40 -33.95 -68.63
C ASN A 2 -71.40 -35.11 -67.61
N ASP A 3 -70.23 -35.50 -67.08
CA ASP A 3 -69.88 -35.05 -65.73
C ASP A 3 -68.36 -35.06 -65.48
N THR A 4 -67.94 -34.63 -64.29
CA THR A 4 -66.71 -33.85 -64.11
C THR A 4 -65.94 -34.22 -62.84
N THR A 5 -64.63 -34.51 -62.96
CA THR A 5 -63.61 -34.51 -61.87
C THR A 5 -63.83 -35.48 -60.68
N PRO A 6 -62.91 -35.59 -59.70
CA PRO A 6 -61.47 -35.25 -59.70
C PRO A 6 -60.54 -36.45 -59.34
N ARG A 7 -59.23 -36.29 -59.56
CA ARG A 7 -58.22 -37.06 -58.80
C ARG A 7 -58.03 -36.40 -57.43
N HIS A 8 -57.90 -37.17 -56.36
CA HIS A 8 -57.43 -36.65 -55.07
C HIS A 8 -56.14 -37.36 -54.60
N HIS A 9 -55.03 -36.64 -54.64
CA HIS A 9 -53.85 -36.98 -53.84
C HIS A 9 -54.19 -36.79 -52.35
N LYS A 10 -54.02 -37.82 -51.53
CA LYS A 10 -53.96 -37.66 -50.07
C LYS A 10 -52.50 -37.43 -49.68
N SER A 11 -52.19 -36.26 -49.11
CA SER A 11 -50.83 -35.89 -48.71
C SER A 11 -50.64 -36.05 -47.20
N THR A 12 -49.79 -37.01 -46.83
CA THR A 12 -48.86 -37.01 -45.70
C THR A 12 -49.26 -36.24 -44.41
N PRO A 13 -50.09 -36.83 -43.52
CA PRO A 13 -50.26 -36.32 -42.17
C PRO A 13 -48.98 -36.45 -41.30
N GLY A 14 -48.12 -37.43 -41.60
CA GLY A 14 -46.94 -37.75 -40.77
C GLY A 14 -45.88 -36.64 -40.68
N ALA A 15 -45.71 -35.83 -41.73
CA ALA A 15 -44.61 -34.85 -41.83
C ALA A 15 -44.67 -33.75 -40.76
N LYS A 16 -45.87 -33.38 -40.28
CA LYS A 16 -46.04 -32.41 -39.19
C LYS A 16 -45.78 -33.04 -37.82
N ALA A 17 -46.14 -34.31 -37.64
CA ALA A 17 -45.86 -35.04 -36.41
C ALA A 17 -44.36 -35.25 -36.22
N SER A 18 -43.65 -35.74 -37.26
CA SER A 18 -42.21 -35.96 -37.21
C SER A 18 -41.41 -34.67 -36.96
N LEU A 19 -41.86 -33.53 -37.50
CA LEU A 19 -41.21 -32.24 -37.28
C LEU A 19 -41.38 -31.76 -35.83
N ASN A 20 -42.56 -31.93 -35.24
CA ASN A 20 -42.82 -31.57 -33.85
C ASN A 20 -42.03 -32.44 -32.87
N THR A 21 -41.94 -33.76 -33.11
CA THR A 21 -41.11 -34.67 -32.29
C THR A 21 -39.62 -34.31 -32.41
N ALA A 22 -39.11 -34.07 -33.62
CA ALA A 22 -37.72 -33.63 -33.79
C ALA A 22 -37.44 -32.31 -33.04
N LEU A 23 -38.39 -31.38 -32.97
CA LEU A 23 -38.26 -30.17 -32.16
C LEU A 23 -38.25 -30.43 -30.65
N SER A 24 -39.14 -31.30 -30.14
CA SER A 24 -39.16 -31.64 -28.71
C SER A 24 -37.88 -32.32 -28.27
N ASP A 25 -37.34 -33.22 -29.09
CA ASP A 25 -36.16 -34.01 -28.78
C ASP A 25 -34.89 -33.12 -28.75
N VAL A 26 -34.81 -32.13 -29.64
CA VAL A 26 -33.73 -31.11 -29.62
C VAL A 26 -33.82 -30.22 -28.37
N VAL A 27 -35.03 -29.79 -27.97
CA VAL A 27 -35.20 -28.96 -26.75
C VAL A 27 -34.92 -29.75 -25.48
N GLN A 28 -35.38 -31.00 -25.38
CA GLN A 28 -35.06 -31.87 -24.25
C GLN A 28 -33.57 -32.22 -24.20
N GLY A 29 -32.94 -32.49 -25.35
CA GLY A 29 -31.50 -32.69 -25.47
C GLY A 29 -30.70 -31.47 -25.00
N PHE A 30 -31.12 -30.26 -25.38
CA PHE A 30 -30.49 -29.01 -24.94
C PHE A 30 -30.63 -28.79 -23.42
N LEU A 31 -31.79 -29.07 -22.84
CA LEU A 31 -32.00 -28.99 -21.39
C LEU A 31 -31.19 -30.05 -20.62
N ALA A 32 -31.06 -31.27 -21.15
CA ALA A 32 -30.18 -32.28 -20.60
C ALA A 32 -28.70 -31.86 -20.66
N ILE A 33 -28.26 -31.29 -21.79
CA ILE A 33 -26.88 -30.78 -21.97
C ILE A 33 -26.56 -29.64 -21.01
N THR A 34 -27.48 -28.67 -20.83
CA THR A 34 -27.28 -27.55 -19.89
C THR A 34 -27.30 -27.99 -18.42
N HIS A 35 -28.18 -28.93 -18.04
CA HIS A 35 -28.16 -29.49 -16.68
C HIS A 35 -26.86 -30.26 -16.41
N ASN A 36 -26.41 -31.09 -17.36
CA ASN A 36 -25.20 -31.90 -17.20
C ASN A 36 -23.91 -31.03 -17.26
N SER A 37 -23.90 -29.93 -18.01
CA SER A 37 -22.77 -28.99 -18.02
C SER A 37 -22.65 -28.18 -16.72
N VAL A 38 -23.79 -27.81 -16.09
CA VAL A 38 -23.80 -27.23 -14.74
C VAL A 38 -23.30 -28.22 -13.69
N ALA A 39 -23.69 -29.50 -13.78
CA ALA A 39 -23.18 -30.55 -12.90
C ALA A 39 -21.66 -30.80 -13.08
N LEU A 40 -21.16 -30.73 -14.32
CA LEU A 40 -19.75 -30.87 -14.65
C LEU A 40 -18.93 -29.66 -14.15
N LEU A 41 -19.43 -28.43 -14.32
CA LEU A 41 -18.86 -27.22 -13.72
C LEU A 41 -18.81 -27.31 -12.19
N GLY A 42 -19.89 -27.78 -11.56
CA GLY A 42 -19.97 -27.96 -10.10
C GLY A 42 -18.98 -28.99 -9.58
N THR A 43 -18.78 -30.11 -10.30
CA THR A 43 -17.79 -31.13 -9.90
C THR A 43 -16.35 -30.68 -10.15
N VAL A 44 -16.06 -29.96 -11.24
CA VAL A 44 -14.73 -29.34 -11.45
C VAL A 44 -14.43 -28.31 -10.35
N LEU A 45 -15.40 -27.48 -9.96
CA LEU A 45 -15.25 -26.52 -8.86
C LEU A 45 -15.01 -27.25 -7.52
N ALA A 46 -15.78 -28.30 -7.21
CA ALA A 46 -15.62 -29.08 -5.99
C ALA A 46 -14.24 -29.76 -5.90
N VAL A 47 -13.76 -30.36 -7.00
CA VAL A 47 -12.40 -30.94 -7.07
C VAL A 47 -11.33 -29.85 -6.93
N GLY A 48 -11.54 -28.65 -7.51
CA GLY A 48 -10.66 -27.50 -7.31
C GLY A 48 -10.57 -27.06 -5.86
N LEU A 49 -11.70 -26.95 -5.16
CA LEU A 49 -11.75 -26.59 -3.74
C LEU A 49 -11.10 -27.67 -2.85
N ILE A 50 -11.35 -28.96 -3.12
CA ILE A 50 -10.74 -30.08 -2.40
C ILE A 50 -9.22 -30.11 -2.62
N THR A 51 -8.74 -29.85 -3.84
CA THR A 51 -7.29 -29.82 -4.12
C THR A 51 -6.59 -28.60 -3.51
N LEU A 52 -7.22 -27.43 -3.44
CA LEU A 52 -6.72 -26.29 -2.65
C LEU A 52 -6.69 -26.60 -1.15
N ALA A 53 -7.73 -27.25 -0.60
CA ALA A 53 -7.77 -27.61 0.81
C ALA A 53 -6.71 -28.65 1.20
N ALA A 54 -6.41 -29.60 0.30
CA ALA A 54 -5.43 -30.66 0.51
C ALA A 54 -3.98 -30.24 0.23
N ARG A 55 -3.74 -29.23 -0.63
CA ARG A 55 -2.39 -28.81 -1.03
C ARG A 55 -2.07 -27.40 -0.52
N HIS A 56 -1.42 -27.36 0.65
CA HIS A 56 -1.03 -26.13 1.32
C HIS A 56 -0.29 -25.14 0.40
N ASP A 57 0.65 -25.63 -0.41
CA ASP A 57 1.47 -24.81 -1.32
C ASP A 57 0.61 -24.04 -2.33
N LEU A 58 -0.28 -24.77 -3.03
CA LEU A 58 -1.20 -24.19 -4.03
C LEU A 58 -2.17 -23.19 -3.40
N ARG A 59 -2.59 -23.43 -2.15
CA ARG A 59 -3.40 -22.48 -1.39
C ARG A 59 -2.63 -21.20 -1.12
N SER A 60 -1.40 -21.28 -0.61
CA SER A 60 -0.58 -20.09 -0.35
C SER A 60 -0.23 -19.31 -1.62
N ASP A 61 0.03 -19.99 -2.75
CA ASP A 61 0.31 -19.35 -4.03
C ASP A 61 -0.92 -18.61 -4.58
N ALA A 62 -2.12 -19.21 -4.43
CA ALA A 62 -3.39 -18.61 -4.82
C ALA A 62 -3.76 -17.42 -3.91
N GLU A 63 -3.59 -17.55 -2.59
CA GLU A 63 -3.81 -16.48 -1.62
C GLU A 63 -2.89 -15.28 -1.92
N GLN A 64 -1.60 -15.50 -2.20
CA GLN A 64 -0.66 -14.43 -2.56
C GLN A 64 -1.05 -13.71 -3.86
N HIS A 65 -1.42 -14.44 -4.91
CA HIS A 65 -1.89 -13.83 -6.17
C HIS A 65 -3.15 -12.99 -5.97
N LEU A 66 -4.13 -13.51 -5.23
CA LEU A 66 -5.42 -12.86 -5.02
C LEU A 66 -5.29 -11.62 -4.11
N LEU A 67 -4.44 -11.68 -3.09
CA LEU A 67 -4.09 -10.52 -2.25
C LEU A 67 -3.35 -9.44 -3.04
N GLY A 68 -2.37 -9.81 -3.89
CA GLY A 68 -1.66 -8.85 -4.74
C GLY A 68 -2.60 -8.12 -5.72
N TRP A 69 -3.55 -8.83 -6.32
CA TRP A 69 -4.58 -8.25 -7.19
C TRP A 69 -5.57 -7.33 -6.44
N LEU A 70 -5.94 -7.67 -5.20
CA LEU A 70 -6.76 -6.79 -4.36
C LEU A 70 -6.01 -5.53 -3.92
N GLN A 71 -4.73 -5.65 -3.55
CA GLN A 71 -3.88 -4.51 -3.20
C GLN A 71 -3.69 -3.56 -4.39
N GLN A 72 -3.46 -4.09 -5.60
CA GLN A 72 -3.40 -3.32 -6.85
C GLN A 72 -4.62 -2.41 -7.02
N ARG A 73 -5.83 -2.91 -6.74
CA ARG A 73 -7.08 -2.14 -6.85
C ARG A 73 -7.27 -1.09 -5.75
N GLN A 74 -6.73 -1.30 -4.56
CA GLN A 74 -6.82 -0.31 -3.47
C GLN A 74 -5.79 0.83 -3.62
N VAL A 75 -4.61 0.55 -4.16
CA VAL A 75 -3.56 1.56 -4.37
C VAL A 75 -3.97 2.58 -5.43
N ALA A 76 -4.42 2.14 -6.60
CA ALA A 76 -4.85 3.02 -7.71
C ALA A 76 -6.07 3.92 -7.37
N ALA A 77 -6.84 3.58 -6.33
CA ALA A 77 -7.96 4.38 -5.84
C ALA A 77 -7.55 5.55 -4.91
N THR A 78 -6.25 5.70 -4.60
CA THR A 78 -5.75 6.74 -3.69
C THR A 78 -5.14 7.90 -4.49
N PRO A 79 -5.70 9.13 -4.45
CA PRO A 79 -5.15 10.25 -5.22
C PRO A 79 -3.77 10.67 -4.68
N VAL A 80 -2.77 10.66 -5.55
CA VAL A 80 -1.36 10.89 -5.22
C VAL A 80 -0.97 12.35 -5.49
N VAL A 81 -0.15 12.94 -4.62
CA VAL A 81 0.56 14.19 -4.94
C VAL A 81 1.73 13.87 -5.86
N ALA A 82 1.59 14.20 -7.14
CA ALA A 82 2.62 13.97 -8.15
C ALA A 82 3.89 14.79 -7.85
N PHE A 83 5.05 14.19 -8.11
CA PHE A 83 6.32 14.90 -8.26
C PHE A 83 6.62 14.94 -9.76
N GLU A 84 6.73 16.12 -10.36
CA GLU A 84 6.89 16.24 -11.81
C GLU A 84 8.22 15.58 -12.28
N PRO A 85 8.19 14.70 -13.30
CA PRO A 85 9.37 14.02 -13.79
C PRO A 85 10.19 14.91 -14.73
N GLU A 86 11.44 15.21 -14.36
CA GLU A 86 12.37 15.92 -15.24
C GLU A 86 13.07 14.93 -16.20
N PRO A 87 12.96 15.10 -17.54
CA PRO A 87 13.19 14.01 -18.51
C PRO A 87 14.63 13.88 -19.06
N GLU A 88 15.64 13.65 -18.19
CA GLU A 88 16.99 13.24 -18.63
C GLU A 88 17.54 12.04 -17.84
N ALA A 89 17.31 10.82 -18.36
CA ALA A 89 17.63 9.57 -17.67
C ALA A 89 19.06 9.04 -17.86
N VAL A 90 19.89 9.65 -18.72
CA VAL A 90 21.20 9.09 -19.14
C VAL A 90 22.42 9.73 -18.44
N PRO A 91 22.48 11.05 -18.17
CA PRO A 91 23.65 11.66 -17.51
C PRO A 91 23.73 11.40 -15.99
N ARG A 92 22.62 11.07 -15.33
CA ARG A 92 22.49 11.15 -13.86
C ARG A 92 23.33 10.12 -13.07
N VAL A 93 23.89 9.10 -13.72
CA VAL A 93 24.78 8.10 -13.07
C VAL A 93 26.25 8.59 -13.01
N THR A 94 26.56 9.78 -13.51
CA THR A 94 27.93 10.36 -13.50
C THR A 94 28.38 10.79 -12.10
N ALA A 95 28.80 9.80 -11.31
CA ALA A 95 29.71 9.86 -10.16
C ALA A 95 29.81 11.21 -9.43
N VAL A 96 28.85 11.50 -8.55
CA VAL A 96 29.02 12.56 -7.55
C VAL A 96 30.20 12.21 -6.64
N LEU A 97 31.24 13.04 -6.70
CA LEU A 97 32.35 13.08 -5.76
C LEU A 97 31.90 12.91 -4.29
N PRO A 98 32.12 11.80 -3.55
CA PRO A 98 31.76 11.75 -2.12
C PRO A 98 32.50 12.79 -1.28
N ALA A 99 33.60 13.35 -1.80
CA ALA A 99 34.33 14.48 -1.22
C ALA A 99 33.71 15.86 -1.50
N GLN A 100 32.75 15.97 -2.42
CA GLN A 100 31.98 17.19 -2.72
C GLN A 100 30.67 17.26 -1.92
N LEU A 101 30.21 16.13 -1.37
CA LEU A 101 29.01 16.06 -0.54
C LEU A 101 29.20 16.78 0.81
N PRO A 102 28.12 17.33 1.41
CA PRO A 102 28.11 17.75 2.81
C PRO A 102 28.66 16.65 3.73
N LYS A 103 29.47 17.02 4.73
CA LYS A 103 30.19 16.08 5.62
C LYS A 103 29.32 14.97 6.20
N GLN A 104 28.06 15.29 6.53
CA GLN A 104 27.05 14.33 7.00
C GLN A 104 26.73 13.24 5.96
N GLN A 105 26.50 13.63 4.70
CA GLN A 105 26.23 12.73 3.59
C GLN A 105 27.48 11.92 3.20
N ALA A 106 28.65 12.57 3.15
CA ALA A 106 29.92 11.91 2.88
C ALA A 106 30.23 10.79 3.89
N ASN A 107 30.07 11.06 5.20
CA ASN A 107 30.21 10.06 6.27
C ASN A 107 29.32 8.83 6.03
N VAL A 108 28.04 9.07 5.67
CA VAL A 108 27.06 8.00 5.41
C VAL A 108 27.46 7.18 4.18
N ALA A 109 27.82 7.82 3.06
CA ALA A 109 28.26 7.12 1.85
C ALA A 109 29.51 6.25 2.08
N PHE A 110 30.52 6.77 2.80
CA PHE A 110 31.72 6.02 3.16
C PHE A 110 31.48 4.89 4.17
N TRP A 111 30.44 4.96 5.00
CA TRP A 111 30.07 3.88 5.91
C TRP A 111 29.25 2.79 5.19
N LEU A 112 28.26 3.19 4.41
CA LEU A 112 27.41 2.30 3.62
C LEU A 112 28.26 1.50 2.62
N SER A 113 29.21 2.13 1.92
CA SER A 113 30.08 1.45 0.94
C SER A 113 30.88 0.31 1.58
N ARG A 114 31.51 0.56 2.73
CA ARG A 114 32.27 -0.44 3.50
C ARG A 114 31.39 -1.59 4.00
N LYS A 115 30.17 -1.27 4.45
CA LYS A 115 29.24 -2.26 5.02
C LYS A 115 28.55 -3.13 3.97
N TYR A 116 28.08 -2.51 2.90
CA TYR A 116 27.28 -3.17 1.85
C TYR A 116 28.11 -3.64 0.65
N ARG A 117 29.39 -3.24 0.58
CA ARG A 117 30.36 -3.57 -0.49
C ARG A 117 29.99 -3.01 -1.86
N VAL A 118 29.36 -1.83 -1.88
CA VAL A 118 29.09 -1.05 -3.10
C VAL A 118 30.05 0.13 -3.13
N ALA A 119 30.47 0.58 -4.32
CA ALA A 119 31.40 1.70 -4.47
C ALA A 119 30.84 3.00 -3.86
N PRO A 120 31.67 3.88 -3.28
CA PRO A 120 31.20 5.07 -2.58
C PRO A 120 30.64 6.15 -3.53
N GLU A 121 30.98 6.15 -4.81
CA GLU A 121 30.50 7.11 -5.81
C GLU A 121 29.00 6.95 -6.14
N PRO A 122 28.48 5.76 -6.56
CA PRO A 122 27.04 5.57 -6.74
C PRO A 122 26.27 5.69 -5.42
N LEU A 123 26.88 5.33 -4.28
CA LEU A 123 26.28 5.59 -2.96
C LEU A 123 26.25 7.08 -2.62
N GLY A 124 27.18 7.88 -3.12
CA GLY A 124 27.15 9.34 -2.99
C GLY A 124 25.92 9.93 -3.67
N VAL A 125 25.61 9.47 -4.89
CA VAL A 125 24.38 9.85 -5.63
C VAL A 125 23.13 9.46 -4.83
N LEU A 126 23.05 8.21 -4.36
CA LEU A 126 21.89 7.73 -3.61
C LEU A 126 21.69 8.41 -2.24
N VAL A 127 22.78 8.80 -1.57
CA VAL A 127 22.69 9.56 -0.32
C VAL A 127 22.29 11.01 -0.57
N ALA A 128 22.78 11.66 -1.62
CA ALA A 128 22.36 13.02 -2.00
C ALA A 128 20.85 13.05 -2.36
N GLU A 129 20.42 12.17 -3.25
CA GLU A 129 19.02 12.04 -3.67
C GLU A 129 18.11 11.66 -2.49
N ALA A 130 18.54 10.77 -1.58
CA ALA A 130 17.76 10.46 -0.38
C ALA A 130 17.56 11.67 0.53
N PHE A 131 18.54 12.58 0.62
CA PHE A 131 18.41 13.84 1.38
C PHE A 131 17.44 14.81 0.71
N GLU A 132 17.54 15.02 -0.61
CA GLU A 132 16.59 15.85 -1.36
C GLU A 132 15.15 15.33 -1.27
N VAL A 133 14.95 14.02 -1.50
CA VAL A 133 13.63 13.39 -1.43
C VAL A 133 13.12 13.36 0.01
N GLY A 134 13.99 13.16 1.00
CA GLY A 134 13.66 13.26 2.42
C GLY A 134 13.12 14.65 2.80
N GLU A 135 13.78 15.72 2.35
CA GLU A 135 13.29 17.10 2.56
C GLU A 135 11.93 17.32 1.89
N LYS A 136 11.82 17.03 0.59
CA LYS A 136 10.59 17.17 -0.22
C LYS A 136 9.42 16.34 0.36
N ALA A 137 9.70 15.15 0.90
CA ALA A 137 8.71 14.26 1.52
C ALA A 137 8.51 14.48 3.03
N ARG A 138 9.24 15.41 3.67
CA ARG A 138 9.29 15.59 5.13
C ARG A 138 9.56 14.29 5.91
N MET A 139 10.49 13.48 5.41
CA MET A 139 10.91 12.19 5.98
C MET A 139 12.40 12.22 6.31
N ASP A 140 12.84 11.59 7.40
CA ASP A 140 14.27 11.47 7.71
C ASP A 140 14.96 10.67 6.59
N PRO A 141 15.97 11.24 5.88
CA PRO A 141 16.62 10.55 4.76
C PRO A 141 17.38 9.29 5.20
N THR A 142 17.75 9.19 6.48
CA THR A 142 18.36 7.99 7.05
C THR A 142 17.36 6.85 7.23
N LEU A 143 16.04 7.13 7.26
CA LEU A 143 14.99 6.11 7.18
C LEU A 143 14.85 5.56 5.75
N ILE A 144 14.87 6.42 4.73
CA ILE A 144 14.84 6.02 3.30
C ILE A 144 16.04 5.10 3.00
N LEU A 145 17.23 5.52 3.41
CA LEU A 145 18.46 4.72 3.26
C LEU A 145 18.42 3.42 4.08
N ALA A 146 17.75 3.39 5.24
CA ALA A 146 17.59 2.17 6.03
C ALA A 146 16.64 1.15 5.39
N VAL A 147 15.54 1.60 4.77
CA VAL A 147 14.65 0.75 3.98
C VAL A 147 15.43 0.16 2.80
N MET A 148 16.08 1.00 1.98
CA MET A 148 16.92 0.57 0.86
C MET A 148 18.01 -0.45 1.26
N ALA A 149 18.61 -0.26 2.43
CA ALA A 149 19.62 -1.15 3.01
C ALA A 149 19.07 -2.53 3.44
N VAL A 150 17.78 -2.61 3.81
CA VAL A 150 17.08 -3.84 4.20
C VAL A 150 16.48 -4.55 2.98
N GLU A 151 15.92 -3.81 2.03
CA GLU A 151 15.24 -4.34 0.83
C GLU A 151 16.21 -4.94 -0.19
N SER A 152 17.14 -4.13 -0.72
CA SER A 152 18.04 -4.55 -1.81
C SER A 152 19.50 -4.68 -1.39
N ARG A 153 19.87 -4.20 -0.20
CA ARG A 153 21.27 -4.00 0.22
C ARG A 153 22.05 -3.08 -0.74
N PHE A 154 21.38 -2.08 -1.32
CA PHE A 154 21.88 -1.16 -2.35
C PHE A 154 22.19 -1.83 -3.72
N ASN A 155 21.51 -2.92 -4.07
CA ASN A 155 21.56 -3.52 -5.41
C ASN A 155 20.40 -3.01 -6.30
N PRO A 156 20.63 -2.18 -7.32
CA PRO A 156 19.56 -1.69 -8.20
C PRO A 156 18.97 -2.79 -9.10
N PHE A 157 19.64 -3.93 -9.25
CA PHE A 157 19.17 -5.08 -10.03
C PHE A 157 18.56 -6.19 -9.15
N ALA A 158 18.16 -5.86 -7.92
CA ALA A 158 17.47 -6.80 -7.04
C ALA A 158 16.04 -7.09 -7.54
N GLN A 159 15.65 -8.36 -7.54
CA GLN A 159 14.29 -8.80 -7.83
C GLN A 159 13.87 -9.91 -6.86
N SER A 160 12.66 -9.82 -6.30
CA SER A 160 12.10 -10.84 -5.40
C SER A 160 11.24 -11.88 -6.16
N PRO A 161 10.97 -13.05 -5.56
CA PRO A 161 10.08 -14.07 -6.15
C PRO A 161 8.65 -13.56 -6.41
N VAL A 162 8.19 -12.57 -5.64
CA VAL A 162 6.85 -11.96 -5.80
C VAL A 162 6.84 -10.77 -6.79
N GLY A 163 7.94 -10.55 -7.53
CA GLY A 163 8.02 -9.52 -8.57
C GLY A 163 8.30 -8.10 -8.07
N ALA A 164 8.76 -7.93 -6.83
CA ALA A 164 9.32 -6.66 -6.36
C ALA A 164 10.65 -6.37 -7.06
N GLN A 165 10.94 -5.12 -7.39
CA GLN A 165 12.09 -4.74 -8.22
C GLN A 165 12.83 -3.49 -7.71
N GLY A 166 14.16 -3.48 -7.90
CA GLY A 166 15.02 -2.33 -7.67
C GLY A 166 15.47 -2.10 -6.23
N LEU A 167 16.09 -0.94 -6.00
CA LEU A 167 16.73 -0.55 -4.75
C LEU A 167 15.83 -0.60 -3.51
N MET A 168 14.55 -0.25 -3.65
CA MET A 168 13.57 -0.25 -2.57
C MET A 168 12.50 -1.34 -2.74
N GLN A 169 12.74 -2.34 -3.60
CA GLN A 169 11.84 -3.48 -3.83
C GLN A 169 10.36 -3.08 -4.00
N VAL A 170 10.10 -2.12 -4.88
CA VAL A 170 8.75 -1.67 -5.21
C VAL A 170 8.11 -2.65 -6.19
N LEU A 171 6.82 -2.99 -6.01
CA LEU A 171 6.07 -3.78 -7.00
C LEU A 171 5.69 -2.91 -8.20
N THR A 172 6.45 -3.02 -9.29
CA THR A 172 6.21 -2.31 -10.56
C THR A 172 4.82 -2.55 -11.14
N ARG A 173 4.26 -3.75 -10.96
CA ARG A 173 2.91 -4.13 -11.42
C ARG A 173 1.77 -3.48 -10.63
N VAL A 174 2.06 -3.01 -9.41
CA VAL A 174 1.10 -2.33 -8.50
C VAL A 174 1.23 -0.81 -8.62
N HIS A 175 2.40 -0.31 -9.02
CA HIS A 175 2.72 1.10 -9.14
C HIS A 175 3.05 1.53 -10.58
N THR A 176 2.48 0.87 -11.59
CA THR A 176 2.76 1.15 -13.03
C THR A 176 2.62 2.64 -13.35
N GLU A 177 1.52 3.25 -12.92
CA GLU A 177 1.23 4.69 -13.05
C GLU A 177 2.37 5.57 -12.50
N LYS A 178 2.89 5.24 -11.31
CA LYS A 178 4.02 5.97 -10.67
C LYS A 178 5.36 5.74 -11.38
N TYR A 179 5.45 4.80 -12.31
CA TYR A 179 6.64 4.52 -13.11
C TYR A 179 6.53 4.99 -14.56
N GLU A 180 5.32 5.18 -15.11
CA GLU A 180 5.13 5.71 -16.47
C GLU A 180 5.82 7.07 -16.65
N ASP A 181 5.67 7.96 -15.67
CA ASP A 181 6.38 9.25 -15.52
C ASP A 181 7.93 9.13 -15.63
N PHE A 182 8.50 7.98 -15.30
CA PHE A 182 9.95 7.74 -15.28
C PHE A 182 10.45 6.81 -16.41
N GLY A 183 9.58 6.39 -17.33
CA GLY A 183 9.93 5.49 -18.45
C GLY A 183 9.40 4.05 -18.32
N GLY A 184 8.38 3.82 -17.49
CA GLY A 184 7.71 2.53 -17.33
C GLY A 184 8.48 1.52 -16.48
N GLN A 185 8.16 0.23 -16.59
CA GLN A 185 8.64 -0.82 -15.67
C GLN A 185 10.18 -0.94 -15.59
N LEU A 186 10.92 -0.55 -16.63
CA LEU A 186 12.39 -0.56 -16.61
C LEU A 186 12.99 0.52 -15.71
N ALA A 187 12.25 1.61 -15.43
CA ALA A 187 12.67 2.67 -14.51
C ALA A 187 12.79 2.20 -13.04
N ALA A 188 12.26 1.02 -12.71
CA ALA A 188 12.54 0.39 -11.42
C ALA A 188 13.99 -0.12 -11.28
N PHE A 189 14.73 -0.28 -12.38
CA PHE A 189 16.16 -0.57 -12.36
C PHE A 189 17.04 0.69 -12.45
N ASP A 190 16.47 1.88 -12.72
CA ASP A 190 17.17 3.14 -12.52
C ASP A 190 17.28 3.44 -11.02
N PRO A 191 18.49 3.63 -10.47
CA PRO A 191 18.69 3.87 -9.04
C PRO A 191 17.93 5.09 -8.49
N VAL A 192 17.86 6.18 -9.25
CA VAL A 192 17.27 7.45 -8.81
C VAL A 192 15.74 7.40 -8.85
N SER A 193 15.17 6.91 -9.96
CA SER A 193 13.73 6.78 -10.13
C SER A 193 13.12 5.76 -9.17
N ASN A 194 13.81 4.63 -8.93
CA ASN A 194 13.35 3.64 -7.93
C ASN A 194 13.36 4.22 -6.50
N LEU A 195 14.36 5.04 -6.15
CA LEU A 195 14.40 5.77 -4.87
C LEU A 195 13.22 6.74 -4.75
N ARG A 196 12.99 7.60 -5.75
CA ARG A 196 11.89 8.59 -5.75
C ARG A 196 10.53 7.92 -5.58
N VAL A 197 10.22 6.90 -6.38
CA VAL A 197 8.94 6.16 -6.29
C VAL A 197 8.83 5.40 -4.97
N GLY A 198 9.90 4.71 -4.54
CA GLY A 198 9.91 3.95 -3.29
C GLY A 198 9.72 4.81 -2.04
N ALA A 199 10.34 5.99 -2.00
CA ALA A 199 10.17 6.96 -0.93
C ALA A 199 8.76 7.60 -0.91
N GLN A 200 8.16 7.87 -2.08
CA GLN A 200 6.79 8.35 -2.17
C GLN A 200 5.78 7.29 -1.66
N VAL A 201 5.95 6.02 -2.06
CA VAL A 201 5.13 4.89 -1.55
C VAL A 201 5.30 4.73 -0.03
N LEU A 202 6.53 4.83 0.49
CA LEU A 202 6.78 4.81 1.94
C LEU A 202 6.11 6.00 2.67
N GLN A 203 6.12 7.19 2.08
CA GLN A 203 5.44 8.36 2.62
C GLN A 203 3.92 8.15 2.67
N ASP A 204 3.32 7.61 1.61
CA ASP A 204 1.90 7.28 1.55
C ASP A 204 1.51 6.23 2.62
N CYS A 205 2.35 5.21 2.84
CA CYS A 205 2.18 4.24 3.92
C CYS A 205 2.25 4.88 5.31
N ILE A 206 3.24 5.75 5.58
CA ILE A 206 3.39 6.45 6.87
C ILE A 206 2.20 7.38 7.13
N LYS A 207 1.77 8.16 6.13
CA LYS A 207 0.56 9.01 6.19
C LYS A 207 -0.69 8.19 6.56
N ARG A 208 -0.91 7.06 5.89
CA ARG A 208 -2.07 6.17 6.11
C ARG A 208 -2.07 5.49 7.48
N ALA A 209 -0.91 5.28 8.09
CA ALA A 209 -0.76 4.60 9.38
C ALA A 209 -0.57 5.54 10.59
N GLY A 210 -0.44 6.86 10.36
CA GLY A 210 -0.20 7.86 11.41
C GLY A 210 1.11 7.68 12.21
N SER A 211 1.99 6.77 11.80
CA SER A 211 3.18 6.34 12.54
C SER A 211 4.24 5.77 11.58
N ILE A 212 5.51 5.83 11.97
CA ILE A 212 6.62 5.27 11.17
C ILE A 212 6.55 3.75 11.20
N GLU A 213 6.30 3.17 12.37
CA GLU A 213 6.20 1.74 12.63
C GLU A 213 5.03 1.12 11.85
N GLY A 214 3.85 1.75 11.90
CA GLY A 214 2.70 1.34 11.11
C GLY A 214 2.91 1.55 9.61
N GLY A 215 3.59 2.62 9.21
CA GLY A 215 3.95 2.88 7.82
C GLY A 215 4.87 1.79 7.26
N LEU A 216 5.92 1.41 8.00
CA LEU A 216 6.80 0.30 7.66
C LEU A 216 6.05 -1.04 7.60
N ARG A 217 5.05 -1.26 8.46
CA ARG A 217 4.19 -2.46 8.40
C ARG A 217 3.34 -2.50 7.12
N LEU A 218 2.74 -1.37 6.73
CA LEU A 218 1.99 -1.27 5.47
C LEU A 218 2.91 -1.42 4.25
N TYR A 219 4.12 -0.86 4.30
CA TYR A 219 5.09 -0.87 3.21
C TYR A 219 5.53 -2.31 2.84
N VAL A 220 5.89 -3.12 3.84
CA VAL A 220 6.27 -4.53 3.64
C VAL A 220 5.07 -5.46 3.40
N GLY A 221 3.85 -4.91 3.30
CA GLY A 221 2.62 -5.69 3.06
C GLY A 221 2.22 -6.63 4.21
N ALA A 222 2.67 -6.37 5.45
CA ALA A 222 2.43 -7.22 6.62
C ALA A 222 0.99 -7.11 7.15
N VAL A 223 0.03 -7.56 6.33
CA VAL A 223 -1.39 -7.71 6.65
C VAL A 223 -1.65 -8.98 7.47
N THR A 224 -0.93 -10.07 7.18
CA THR A 224 -1.08 -11.38 7.84
C THR A 224 -0.08 -11.62 8.97
N THR A 225 1.14 -11.08 8.88
CA THR A 225 2.16 -11.09 9.94
C THR A 225 2.13 -9.79 10.76
N ASP A 226 2.78 -9.81 11.93
CA ASP A 226 2.90 -8.62 12.81
C ASP A 226 3.78 -7.49 12.24
N GLY A 227 4.62 -7.80 11.25
CA GLY A 227 5.61 -6.90 10.66
C GLY A 227 6.82 -6.59 11.56
N SER A 228 6.85 -7.09 12.81
CA SER A 228 7.83 -6.65 13.81
C SER A 228 9.26 -6.97 13.38
N GLY A 229 9.49 -8.16 12.81
CA GLY A 229 10.80 -8.58 12.31
C GLY A 229 11.35 -7.72 11.16
N TYR A 230 10.49 -6.97 10.46
CA TYR A 230 10.90 -5.98 9.46
C TYR A 230 11.15 -4.61 10.10
N ILE A 231 10.19 -4.11 10.88
CA ILE A 231 10.29 -2.80 11.57
C ILE A 231 11.56 -2.75 12.43
N ASN A 232 11.85 -3.80 13.20
CA ASN A 232 13.06 -3.88 14.03
C ASN A 232 14.37 -3.88 13.21
N LYS A 233 14.38 -4.41 11.96
CA LYS A 233 15.55 -4.32 11.08
C LYS A 233 15.75 -2.90 10.57
N VAL A 234 14.70 -2.29 10.01
CA VAL A 234 14.76 -0.94 9.43
C VAL A 234 15.08 0.09 10.50
N MET A 235 14.36 0.11 11.62
CA MET A 235 14.58 1.12 12.67
C MET A 235 15.96 0.96 13.33
N ALA A 236 16.45 -0.27 13.52
CA ALA A 236 17.81 -0.48 14.00
C ALA A 236 18.88 -0.05 12.99
N GLU A 237 18.59 -0.09 11.68
CA GLU A 237 19.51 0.38 10.64
C GLU A 237 19.48 1.91 10.50
N HIS A 238 18.30 2.52 10.53
CA HIS A 238 18.07 3.96 10.59
C HIS A 238 18.86 4.61 11.73
N LEU A 239 18.79 4.06 12.95
CA LEU A 239 19.55 4.58 14.10
C LEU A 239 21.08 4.49 13.93
N ARG A 240 21.59 3.51 13.16
CA ARG A 240 23.02 3.41 12.83
C ARG A 240 23.42 4.48 11.82
N ILE A 241 22.64 4.63 10.74
CA ILE A 241 22.87 5.63 9.70
C ILE A 241 22.78 7.04 10.31
N GLN A 242 21.80 7.30 11.18
CA GLN A 242 21.63 8.57 11.89
C GLN A 242 22.81 8.87 12.83
N SER A 243 23.36 7.87 13.53
CA SER A 243 24.59 8.07 14.32
C SER A 243 25.79 8.41 13.46
N VAL A 244 25.99 7.72 12.33
CA VAL A 244 27.08 8.02 11.37
C VAL A 244 26.93 9.42 10.77
N ALA A 245 25.71 9.79 10.39
CA ALA A 245 25.35 11.12 9.86
C ALA A 245 25.72 12.22 10.87
N LEU A 246 25.38 12.03 12.14
CA LEU A 246 25.66 12.97 13.23
C LEU A 246 27.08 12.87 13.82
N GLY A 247 27.94 11.96 13.32
CA GLY A 247 29.27 11.70 13.87
C GLY A 247 29.27 11.13 15.31
N LYS A 248 28.16 10.53 15.74
CA LYS A 248 27.95 9.95 17.07
C LYS A 248 28.45 8.49 17.13
N PRO A 249 28.77 7.96 18.33
CA PRO A 249 29.09 6.55 18.50
C PRO A 249 27.94 5.64 18.04
N MET A 250 28.27 4.45 17.56
CA MET A 250 27.31 3.47 17.06
C MET A 250 26.39 2.95 18.19
N PRO A 251 25.05 2.93 18.03
CA PRO A 251 24.14 2.43 19.05
C PRO A 251 24.34 0.92 19.28
N THR A 252 24.50 0.53 20.54
CA THR A 252 24.64 -0.86 20.99
C THR A 252 23.31 -1.47 21.46
N ARG A 253 22.34 -0.63 21.81
CA ARG A 253 20.98 -1.01 22.23
C ARG A 253 19.97 -0.40 21.25
N PHE A 254 19.03 -1.21 20.80
CA PHE A 254 17.94 -0.80 19.92
C PHE A 254 16.60 -0.98 20.64
N PRO A 255 15.60 -0.10 20.42
CA PRO A 255 14.24 -0.33 20.89
C PRO A 255 13.64 -1.55 20.16
N SER A 256 12.88 -2.36 20.91
CA SER A 256 12.18 -3.54 20.37
C SER A 256 10.74 -3.19 20.03
N TYR A 257 10.48 -2.94 18.75
CA TYR A 257 9.14 -2.67 18.22
C TYR A 257 8.31 -3.95 18.22
N ARG A 258 7.57 -4.18 19.30
CA ARG A 258 6.51 -5.18 19.38
C ARG A 258 5.18 -4.49 19.20
N THR A 259 4.25 -5.11 18.48
CA THR A 259 2.84 -4.72 18.55
C THR A 259 2.35 -4.97 19.98
N ILE A 260 2.01 -3.92 20.71
CA ILE A 260 1.12 -4.05 21.87
C ILE A 260 -0.19 -4.62 21.30
N PRO A 261 -0.70 -5.76 21.80
CA PRO A 261 -2.02 -6.21 21.39
C PRO A 261 -3.02 -5.13 21.80
N VAL A 262 -3.87 -4.69 20.86
CA VAL A 262 -5.01 -3.84 21.22
C VAL A 262 -5.95 -4.70 22.07
N VAL A 263 -5.80 -4.58 23.39
CA VAL A 263 -6.85 -4.94 24.33
C VAL A 263 -8.05 -4.10 23.89
N ALA A 264 -9.12 -4.76 23.46
CA ALA A 264 -10.36 -4.07 23.12
C ALA A 264 -10.74 -3.18 24.31
N PRO A 265 -11.21 -1.93 24.10
CA PRO A 265 -11.66 -1.08 25.19
C PRO A 265 -12.59 -1.88 26.09
N ALA A 266 -12.23 -2.01 27.37
CA ALA A 266 -13.08 -2.71 28.32
C ALA A 266 -14.46 -2.06 28.30
N GLU A 267 -15.52 -2.87 28.22
CA GLU A 267 -16.89 -2.38 28.23
C GLU A 267 -17.06 -1.51 29.49
N THR A 268 -17.27 -0.22 29.29
CA THR A 268 -17.41 0.72 30.40
C THR A 268 -18.68 0.40 31.15
N GLU A 269 -18.55 -0.17 32.34
CA GLU A 269 -19.65 -0.39 33.28
C GLU A 269 -20.41 0.93 33.45
N THR A 270 -21.71 0.91 33.14
CA THR A 270 -22.55 2.11 33.13
C THR A 270 -22.65 2.70 34.53
N PRO A 271 -22.27 3.97 34.75
CA PRO A 271 -22.52 4.64 36.02
C PRO A 271 -24.03 4.69 36.34
N PRO A 272 -24.45 4.50 37.59
CA PRO A 272 -25.86 4.59 37.97
C PRO A 272 -26.39 6.01 37.74
N ALA A 273 -27.67 6.11 37.39
CA ALA A 273 -28.35 7.38 37.14
C ALA A 273 -28.52 8.20 38.43
N PRO A 274 -28.52 9.54 38.35
CA PRO A 274 -28.79 10.41 39.50
C PRO A 274 -30.29 10.44 39.83
N ASP A 275 -30.62 10.27 41.11
CA ASP A 275 -31.95 10.59 41.65
C ASP A 275 -32.20 12.11 41.68
N ALA A 276 -33.45 12.53 41.57
CA ALA A 276 -33.84 13.93 41.34
C ALA A 276 -34.91 14.45 42.33
N THR A 277 -34.47 14.76 43.55
CA THR A 277 -35.14 15.58 44.58
C THR A 277 -34.05 16.29 45.40
N GLU A 278 -34.20 17.50 45.95
CA GLU A 278 -35.40 18.34 46.16
C GLU A 278 -35.08 19.86 46.07
N LEU A 279 -35.97 20.73 46.55
CA LEU A 279 -36.13 22.13 46.12
C LEU A 279 -35.35 23.23 46.90
N GLU A 280 -34.87 24.23 46.14
CA GLU A 280 -35.17 25.69 46.22
C GLU A 280 -35.10 26.51 47.54
N ALA A 281 -34.20 27.52 47.55
CA ALA A 281 -34.38 28.88 48.10
C ALA A 281 -33.30 29.80 47.43
N ALA A 282 -33.54 30.99 46.86
CA ALA A 282 -34.20 32.22 47.35
C ALA A 282 -33.42 32.90 48.51
N ASP A 283 -33.12 34.20 48.54
CA ASP A 283 -33.25 35.34 47.60
C ASP A 283 -32.33 36.51 48.09
N ALA A 284 -31.96 37.50 47.25
CA ALA A 284 -31.59 38.91 47.58
C ALA A 284 -30.95 39.68 46.40
N ALA A 285 -31.25 40.98 46.25
CA ALA A 285 -30.80 41.86 45.16
C ALA A 285 -30.17 43.21 45.67
N PRO A 286 -29.65 44.12 44.79
CA PRO A 286 -28.80 45.29 45.15
C PRO A 286 -29.59 46.64 45.25
N PRO A 287 -28.95 47.83 45.41
CA PRO A 287 -28.48 48.60 44.21
C PRO A 287 -27.31 49.64 44.44
N VAL A 288 -26.84 50.29 43.35
CA VAL A 288 -26.50 51.75 43.14
C VAL A 288 -25.64 52.51 44.20
N ALA A 289 -24.61 53.33 43.88
CA ALA A 289 -24.44 54.46 42.92
C ALA A 289 -22.97 54.58 42.38
N GLU A 290 -22.61 55.22 41.25
CA GLU A 290 -22.57 56.69 40.93
C GLU A 290 -21.70 57.50 41.93
N THR A 291 -20.73 58.38 41.57
CA THR A 291 -20.50 59.23 40.37
C THR A 291 -19.01 59.45 39.96
N VAL A 292 -18.84 60.12 38.82
CA VAL A 292 -17.65 60.73 38.15
C VAL A 292 -16.74 61.62 39.01
N GLU A 293 -15.40 61.56 38.83
CA GLU A 293 -14.57 62.76 38.50
C GLU A 293 -13.13 62.47 38.01
N THR A 294 -12.56 63.40 37.22
CA THR A 294 -11.15 63.43 36.78
C THR A 294 -10.79 64.87 36.37
N PRO A 295 -9.65 65.43 36.82
CA PRO A 295 -8.82 66.16 35.85
C PRO A 295 -7.29 66.15 36.06
N LEU A 296 -6.58 66.24 34.93
CA LEU A 296 -5.31 66.91 34.61
C LEU A 296 -4.15 67.04 35.63
N LEU A 297 -2.97 66.58 35.17
CA LEU A 297 -1.73 67.36 34.92
C LEU A 297 -1.43 68.60 35.79
N LEU A 298 -0.26 68.60 36.49
CA LEU A 298 0.91 69.43 36.12
C LEU A 298 2.19 69.11 36.93
N ALA A 299 3.28 69.81 36.62
CA ALA A 299 4.68 69.43 36.93
C ALA A 299 5.32 70.18 38.12
N SER A 300 6.61 69.90 38.35
CA SER A 300 7.55 70.38 39.41
C SER A 300 7.57 69.48 40.66
N SER A 301 8.73 69.23 41.30
CA SER A 301 10.09 69.78 41.07
C SER A 301 11.14 68.69 40.84
#